data_AF-A0A1B6L7E8-F1
#
_entry.id   AF-A0A1B6L7E8-F1
#
_cell.length_a   1.000
_cell.length_b   1.000
_cell.length_c   1.000
_cell.angle_alpha   90.00
_cell.angle_beta   90.00
_cell.angle_gamma   90.00
#
_symmetry.space_group_name_H-M   'P 1'
#
loop_
_entity.id
_entity.type
_entity.pdbx_description
1 polymer ?
#
loop_
_entity_poly.entity_id
_entity_poly.type
_entity_poly.pdbx_seq_one_letter_code
_entity_poly.pdbx_strand_id
1 'polypeptide(L)'
;MSDKSEHDEESTSNVLHTMLDKISLSSDCDFYRKQQLKTKTIIKIPDWLKELEYPFLWCSQEKRSLGCEQVIERCNDRVKEMEQEEPDHSLTWFVTFLTLSMEHCILGDMETSWTYLKKVESAVEEESSKHDSFYQNYQMSIDHVVVSTKAHLLAETGEEESSQQIVQKINPIQTMTGKGKAGLFAMKSRFYHVSMYDAESITEELMRKAFTMEPDSAEWMFNLAKILRVKRRKDDPTKEIPKEEVKLMEQVVA
;
A
#
# COMPACT_ATOMS: atom_id res chain seq x y z
N MET A 1 -4.74 -71.20 9.66
CA MET A 1 -4.40 -70.48 10.89
C MET A 1 -3.39 -69.42 10.51
N SER A 2 -3.85 -68.18 10.62
CA SER A 2 -3.27 -66.98 10.05
C SER A 2 -2.66 -66.20 11.22
N ASP A 3 -1.38 -66.42 11.48
CA ASP A 3 -0.58 -65.60 12.40
C ASP A 3 0.62 -65.07 11.63
N LYS A 4 0.32 -64.19 10.68
CA LYS A 4 1.29 -63.32 10.03
C LYS A 4 0.92 -61.83 10.17
N SER A 5 -0.12 -61.47 10.93
CA SER A 5 -0.60 -60.08 11.02
C SER A 5 0.05 -59.24 12.12
N GLU A 6 0.65 -59.82 13.16
CA GLU A 6 1.26 -59.02 14.24
C GLU A 6 2.63 -58.43 13.88
N HIS A 7 3.33 -59.01 12.90
CA HIS A 7 4.63 -58.47 12.47
C HIS A 7 4.51 -57.28 11.50
N ASP A 8 3.34 -57.07 10.89
CA ASP A 8 3.12 -55.94 9.97
C ASP A 8 2.69 -54.66 10.69
N GLU A 9 2.06 -54.74 11.86
CA GLU A 9 1.66 -53.56 12.67
C GLU A 9 2.87 -52.90 13.37
N GLU A 10 3.81 -53.70 13.89
CA GLU A 10 5.03 -53.18 14.51
C GLU A 10 5.98 -52.57 13.45
N SER A 11 5.94 -53.10 12.22
CA SER A 11 6.65 -52.56 11.07
C SER A 11 6.06 -51.21 10.63
N THR A 12 4.72 -51.09 10.57
CA THR A 12 4.05 -49.82 10.19
C THR A 12 4.16 -48.73 11.25
N SER A 13 4.14 -49.07 12.54
CA SER A 13 4.39 -48.12 13.65
C SER A 13 5.81 -47.55 13.60
N ASN A 14 6.81 -48.41 13.35
CA ASN A 14 8.19 -47.96 13.14
C ASN A 14 8.32 -47.08 11.88
N VAL A 15 7.60 -47.39 10.80
CA VAL A 15 7.59 -46.54 9.60
C VAL A 15 6.97 -45.17 9.88
N LEU A 16 5.87 -45.09 10.65
CA LEU A 16 5.24 -43.82 11.04
C LEU A 16 6.13 -42.99 11.96
N HIS A 17 6.82 -43.60 12.94
CA HIS A 17 7.79 -42.91 13.78
C HIS A 17 8.99 -42.42 12.98
N THR A 18 9.48 -43.23 12.02
CA THR A 18 10.55 -42.83 11.11
C THR A 18 10.10 -41.76 10.11
N MET A 19 8.81 -41.69 9.76
CA MET A 19 8.24 -40.64 8.91
C MET A 19 8.04 -39.33 9.67
N LEU A 20 7.64 -39.40 10.95
CA LEU A 20 7.57 -38.24 11.83
C LEU A 20 8.96 -37.68 12.18
N ASP A 21 9.98 -38.53 12.33
CA ASP A 21 11.38 -38.10 12.48
C ASP A 21 12.04 -37.66 11.15
N LYS A 22 11.40 -37.94 10.00
CA LYS A 22 11.83 -37.46 8.67
C LYS A 22 11.13 -36.19 8.22
N ILE A 23 10.08 -35.74 8.92
CA ILE A 23 9.70 -34.32 8.89
C ILE A 23 10.72 -33.61 9.79
N SER A 24 11.91 -33.41 9.24
CA SER A 24 12.99 -32.73 9.93
C SER A 24 12.49 -31.33 10.30
N LEU A 25 12.35 -31.05 11.61
CA LEU A 25 12.24 -29.68 12.12
C LEU A 25 13.34 -28.76 11.55
N SER A 26 14.43 -29.31 11.01
CA SER A 26 15.47 -28.57 10.28
C SER A 26 15.02 -28.05 8.90
N SER A 27 14.14 -28.74 8.16
CA SER A 27 13.66 -28.24 6.85
C SER A 27 12.70 -27.06 7.01
N ASP A 28 11.88 -27.07 8.06
CA ASP A 28 10.99 -25.96 8.40
C ASP A 28 11.77 -24.77 8.98
N CYS A 29 12.80 -25.02 9.79
CA CYS A 29 13.71 -23.97 10.25
C CYS A 29 14.54 -23.36 9.09
N ASP A 30 14.98 -24.15 8.12
CA ASP A 30 15.67 -23.64 6.92
C ASP A 30 14.72 -22.91 5.97
N PHE A 31 13.44 -23.28 5.92
CA PHE A 31 12.39 -22.55 5.22
C PHE A 31 12.09 -21.20 5.88
N TYR A 32 11.93 -21.16 7.21
CA TYR A 32 11.75 -19.91 7.98
C TYR A 32 12.99 -19.01 7.94
N ARG A 33 14.20 -19.57 7.95
CA ARG A 33 15.46 -18.80 7.77
C ARG A 33 15.62 -18.29 6.34
N LYS A 34 15.19 -19.04 5.32
CA LYS A 34 15.11 -18.56 3.92
C LYS A 34 14.05 -17.45 3.77
N GLN A 35 12.90 -17.52 4.46
CA GLN A 35 11.90 -16.44 4.49
C GLN A 35 12.39 -15.19 5.25
N GLN A 36 13.12 -15.36 6.36
CA GLN A 36 13.76 -14.26 7.12
C GLN A 36 14.93 -13.60 6.38
N LEU A 37 15.58 -14.30 5.44
CA LEU A 37 16.61 -13.74 4.54
C LEU A 37 16.00 -13.17 3.25
N LYS A 38 14.84 -13.67 2.80
CA LYS A 38 14.09 -13.16 1.63
C LYS A 38 13.33 -11.85 1.89
N THR A 39 12.94 -11.57 3.13
CA THR A 39 12.26 -10.31 3.54
C THR A 39 13.21 -9.14 3.83
N LYS A 40 14.50 -9.29 3.51
CA LYS A 40 15.46 -8.17 3.40
C LYS A 40 15.69 -7.80 1.93
N THR A 41 14.65 -7.50 1.17
CA THR A 41 14.82 -6.72 -0.07
C THR A 41 15.10 -5.28 0.35
N ILE A 42 16.39 -5.00 0.59
CA ILE A 42 16.89 -3.64 0.72
C ILE A 42 16.64 -2.99 -0.64
N ILE A 43 15.50 -2.31 -0.79
CA ILE A 43 15.25 -1.49 -1.98
C ILE A 43 16.29 -0.38 -1.96
N LYS A 44 17.11 -0.35 -3.00
CA LYS A 44 18.09 0.72 -3.18
C LYS A 44 17.41 1.84 -3.94
N ILE A 45 17.11 2.94 -3.26
CA ILE A 45 16.55 4.11 -3.94
C ILE A 45 17.67 4.83 -4.71
N PRO A 46 17.61 4.92 -6.06
CA PRO A 46 18.53 5.73 -6.84
C PRO A 46 18.52 7.20 -6.44
N ASP A 47 19.66 7.88 -6.54
CA ASP A 47 19.81 9.27 -6.08
C ASP A 47 18.81 10.22 -6.75
N TRP A 48 18.55 10.05 -8.04
CA TRP A 48 17.61 10.89 -8.80
C TRP A 48 16.14 10.68 -8.41
N LEU A 49 15.81 9.64 -7.65
CA LEU A 49 14.45 9.37 -7.16
C LEU A 49 14.23 9.85 -5.71
N LYS A 50 15.28 10.24 -4.97
CA LYS A 50 15.18 10.52 -3.52
C LYS A 50 14.36 11.76 -3.16
N GLU A 51 14.24 12.71 -4.08
CA GLU A 51 13.51 13.97 -3.88
C GLU A 51 12.03 13.90 -4.34
N LEU A 52 11.59 12.73 -4.79
CA LEU A 52 10.21 12.50 -5.25
C LEU A 52 9.34 11.95 -4.10
N GLU A 53 8.03 11.88 -4.30
CA GLU A 53 7.08 11.33 -3.34
C GLU A 53 6.28 10.19 -3.98
N TYR A 54 6.51 8.97 -3.52
CA TYR A 54 5.89 7.75 -4.03
C TYR A 54 6.04 6.58 -3.05
N PRO A 55 5.30 5.46 -3.21
CA PRO A 55 5.19 4.41 -2.18
C PRO A 55 6.51 3.88 -1.63
N PHE A 56 7.52 3.69 -2.49
CA PHE A 56 8.82 3.13 -2.09
C PHE A 56 9.58 4.04 -1.10
N LEU A 57 9.35 5.35 -1.13
CA LEU A 57 9.92 6.33 -0.20
C LEU A 57 9.04 6.58 1.03
N TRP A 58 7.76 6.20 0.98
CA TRP A 58 6.84 6.42 2.10
C TRP A 58 7.03 5.39 3.21
N CYS A 59 7.63 4.23 2.95
CA CYS A 59 7.90 3.27 4.00
C CYS A 59 9.40 2.97 4.12
N SER A 60 9.97 3.27 5.30
CA SER A 60 11.32 2.85 5.66
C SER A 60 11.39 1.32 5.77
N GLN A 61 12.51 0.72 5.34
CA GLN A 61 12.71 -0.73 5.36
C GLN A 61 12.44 -1.36 6.73
N GLU A 62 12.80 -0.68 7.83
CA GLU A 62 12.59 -1.15 9.21
C GLU A 62 11.10 -1.31 9.58
N LYS A 63 10.22 -0.54 8.96
CA LYS A 63 8.79 -0.50 9.27
C LYS A 63 7.96 -1.51 8.46
N ARG A 64 8.57 -2.22 7.51
CA ARG A 64 7.93 -3.28 6.70
C ARG A 64 7.82 -4.62 7.43
N SER A 65 7.89 -4.61 8.76
CA SER A 65 7.92 -5.81 9.60
C SER A 65 6.64 -6.65 9.55
N LEU A 66 5.53 -6.11 9.03
CA LEU A 66 4.29 -6.85 8.82
C LEU A 66 4.36 -7.85 7.65
N GLY A 67 5.37 -7.73 6.78
CA GLY A 67 5.56 -8.55 5.60
C GLY A 67 4.65 -8.15 4.43
N CYS A 68 5.20 -8.19 3.22
CA CYS A 68 4.51 -7.79 1.98
C CYS A 68 3.20 -8.57 1.76
N GLU A 69 3.17 -9.86 2.13
CA GLU A 69 2.02 -10.75 1.97
C GLU A 69 0.76 -10.22 2.69
N GLN A 70 0.90 -9.72 3.93
CA GLN A 70 -0.23 -9.17 4.68
C GLN A 70 -0.73 -7.86 4.07
N VAL A 71 0.18 -7.03 3.55
CA VAL A 71 -0.20 -5.78 2.88
C VAL A 71 -0.93 -6.07 1.57
N ILE A 72 -0.46 -7.05 0.80
CA ILE A 72 -1.11 -7.51 -0.43
C ILE A 72 -2.51 -8.05 -0.13
N GLU A 73 -2.67 -8.89 0.90
CA GLU A 73 -3.98 -9.43 1.31
C GLU A 73 -4.97 -8.29 1.63
N ARG A 74 -4.57 -7.33 2.47
CA ARG A 74 -5.41 -6.16 2.80
C ARG A 74 -5.73 -5.31 1.58
N CYS A 75 -4.76 -5.06 0.70
CA CYS A 75 -5.00 -4.32 -0.53
C CYS A 75 -6.02 -5.05 -1.42
N ASN A 76 -5.93 -6.38 -1.54
CA ASN A 76 -6.88 -7.17 -2.31
C ASN A 76 -8.28 -7.15 -1.71
N ASP A 77 -8.41 -7.24 -0.39
CA ASP A 77 -9.71 -7.07 0.28
C ASP A 77 -10.26 -5.67 0.03
N ARG A 78 -9.41 -4.65 0.09
CA ARG A 78 -9.80 -3.29 -0.23
C ARG A 78 -10.26 -3.14 -1.68
N VAL A 79 -9.63 -3.83 -2.63
CA VAL A 79 -10.08 -3.86 -4.03
C VAL A 79 -11.49 -4.44 -4.14
N LYS A 80 -11.79 -5.56 -3.46
CA LYS A 80 -13.13 -6.16 -3.45
C LYS A 80 -14.18 -5.23 -2.86
N GLU A 81 -13.84 -4.49 -1.79
CA GLU A 81 -14.74 -3.48 -1.21
C GLU A 81 -15.01 -2.34 -2.20
N MET A 82 -13.98 -1.83 -2.87
CA MET A 82 -14.12 -0.74 -3.84
C MET A 82 -15.01 -1.13 -5.03
N GLU A 83 -14.90 -2.37 -5.52
CA GLU A 83 -15.77 -2.92 -6.58
C GLU A 83 -17.26 -2.93 -6.19
N GLN A 84 -17.58 -2.85 -4.89
CA GLN A 84 -18.96 -2.87 -4.37
C GLN A 84 -19.47 -1.49 -3.95
N GLU A 85 -18.59 -0.60 -3.47
CA GLU A 85 -19.01 0.58 -2.68
C GLU A 85 -18.41 1.92 -3.12
N GLU A 86 -17.34 1.98 -3.92
CA GLU A 86 -16.65 3.23 -4.25
C GLU A 86 -16.76 3.62 -5.73
N PRO A 87 -16.73 4.92 -6.06
CA PRO A 87 -16.60 5.35 -7.44
C PRO A 87 -15.25 4.89 -8.01
N ASP A 88 -15.28 4.42 -9.25
CA ASP A 88 -14.07 4.10 -10.01
C ASP A 88 -13.09 5.29 -9.99
N HIS A 89 -11.80 5.00 -9.83
CA HIS A 89 -10.69 5.96 -9.90
C HIS A 89 -10.64 7.03 -8.77
N SER A 90 -11.09 6.70 -7.56
CA SER A 90 -10.83 7.51 -6.36
C SER A 90 -9.33 7.56 -5.97
N LEU A 91 -8.91 8.50 -5.12
CA LEU A 91 -7.53 8.49 -4.58
C LEU A 91 -7.20 7.16 -3.87
N THR A 92 -8.18 6.55 -3.20
CA THR A 92 -8.00 5.26 -2.54
C THR A 92 -7.70 4.16 -3.56
N TRP A 93 -8.39 4.19 -4.71
CA TRP A 93 -8.15 3.26 -5.80
C TRP A 93 -6.71 3.37 -6.31
N PHE A 94 -6.27 4.59 -6.65
CA PHE A 94 -4.89 4.82 -7.13
C PHE A 94 -3.85 4.33 -6.14
N VAL A 95 -3.99 4.71 -4.87
CA VAL A 95 -3.03 4.35 -3.82
C VAL A 95 -3.01 2.84 -3.58
N THR A 96 -4.17 2.17 -3.62
CA THR A 96 -4.24 0.72 -3.39
C THR A 96 -3.47 -0.04 -4.48
N PHE A 97 -3.69 0.29 -5.75
CA PHE A 97 -2.98 -0.37 -6.86
C PHE A 97 -1.50 0.00 -6.94
N LEU A 98 -1.13 1.23 -6.60
CA LEU A 98 0.29 1.63 -6.49
C LEU A 98 0.99 0.91 -5.32
N THR A 99 0.28 0.68 -4.21
CA THR A 99 0.79 -0.12 -3.08
C THR A 99 1.00 -1.57 -3.49
N LEU A 100 0.01 -2.19 -4.16
CA LEU A 100 0.16 -3.54 -4.72
C LEU A 100 1.36 -3.64 -5.67
N SER A 101 1.51 -2.66 -6.57
CA SER A 101 2.66 -2.60 -7.48
C SER A 101 3.99 -2.59 -6.71
N MET A 102 4.10 -1.76 -5.66
CA MET A 102 5.27 -1.72 -4.80
C MET A 102 5.52 -3.06 -4.09
N GLU A 103 4.50 -3.65 -3.45
CA GLU A 103 4.68 -4.88 -2.68
C GLU A 103 5.11 -6.07 -3.55
N HIS A 104 4.53 -6.21 -4.74
CA HIS A 104 4.95 -7.25 -5.67
C HIS A 104 6.38 -7.03 -6.19
N CYS A 105 6.79 -5.77 -6.41
CA CYS A 105 8.19 -5.45 -6.73
C CYS A 105 9.13 -5.88 -5.58
N ILE A 106 8.76 -5.62 -4.33
CA ILE A 106 9.56 -6.03 -3.15
C ILE A 106 9.71 -7.55 -3.05
N LEU A 107 8.67 -8.30 -3.44
CA LEU A 107 8.70 -9.76 -3.50
C LEU A 107 9.48 -10.32 -4.72
N GLY A 108 9.94 -9.45 -5.63
CA GLY A 108 10.59 -9.83 -6.89
C GLY A 108 9.62 -10.29 -7.98
N ASP A 109 8.31 -10.14 -7.76
CA ASP A 109 7.26 -10.43 -8.73
C ASP A 109 7.02 -9.20 -9.63
N MET A 110 7.98 -8.97 -10.53
CA MET A 110 7.96 -7.80 -11.40
C MET A 110 6.82 -7.82 -12.41
N GLU A 111 6.38 -9.00 -12.87
CA GLU A 111 5.28 -9.12 -13.84
C GLU A 111 3.97 -8.59 -13.23
N THR A 112 3.63 -9.04 -12.02
CA THR A 112 2.44 -8.56 -11.31
C THR A 112 2.59 -7.09 -10.92
N SER A 113 3.78 -6.67 -10.48
CA SER A 113 4.07 -5.27 -10.15
C SER A 113 3.76 -4.32 -11.34
N TRP A 114 4.25 -4.67 -12.53
CA TRP A 114 3.99 -3.92 -13.76
C TRP A 114 2.54 -4.00 -14.20
N THR A 115 1.87 -5.13 -13.98
CA THR A 115 0.44 -5.31 -14.30
C THR A 115 -0.41 -4.31 -13.53
N TYR A 116 -0.17 -4.15 -12.21
CA TYR A 116 -0.88 -3.17 -11.41
C TYR A 116 -0.54 -1.72 -11.79
N LEU A 117 0.72 -1.42 -12.09
CA LEU A 117 1.09 -0.08 -12.56
C LEU A 117 0.41 0.25 -13.89
N LYS A 118 0.39 -0.66 -14.87
CA LYS A 118 -0.29 -0.45 -16.16
C LYS A 118 -1.78 -0.22 -15.97
N LYS A 119 -2.42 -0.95 -15.05
CA LYS A 119 -3.84 -0.71 -14.70
C LYS A 119 -4.06 0.73 -14.21
N VAL A 120 -3.15 1.24 -13.39
CA VAL A 120 -3.17 2.64 -12.94
C VAL A 120 -2.93 3.62 -14.08
N GLU A 121 -1.95 3.35 -14.96
CA GLU A 121 -1.67 4.21 -16.13
C GLU A 121 -2.88 4.30 -17.07
N SER A 122 -3.53 3.17 -17.37
CA SER A 122 -4.76 3.15 -18.18
C SER A 122 -5.88 3.98 -17.55
N ALA A 123 -6.06 3.91 -16.23
CA ALA A 123 -7.03 4.74 -15.53
C ALA A 123 -6.69 6.23 -15.60
N VAL A 124 -5.41 6.59 -15.44
CA VAL A 124 -4.94 7.98 -15.61
C VAL A 124 -5.21 8.50 -17.01
N GLU A 125 -4.92 7.70 -18.05
CA GLU A 125 -5.18 8.07 -19.44
C GLU A 125 -6.68 8.28 -19.71
N GLU A 126 -7.53 7.39 -19.19
CA GLU A 126 -8.98 7.50 -19.29
C GLU A 126 -9.49 8.78 -18.62
N GLU A 127 -9.09 9.02 -17.37
CA GLU A 127 -9.52 10.16 -16.57
C GLU A 127 -8.98 11.51 -17.07
N SER A 128 -7.82 11.51 -17.72
CA SER A 128 -7.21 12.71 -18.31
C SER A 128 -8.08 13.32 -19.41
N SER A 129 -8.92 12.51 -20.08
CA SER A 129 -9.83 12.97 -21.12
C SER A 129 -11.14 13.57 -20.58
N LYS A 130 -11.43 13.41 -19.28
CA LYS A 130 -12.68 13.85 -18.64
C LYS A 130 -12.52 15.27 -18.08
N HIS A 131 -13.42 16.18 -18.48
CA HIS A 131 -13.32 17.60 -18.15
C HIS A 131 -13.73 17.97 -16.71
N ASP A 132 -14.44 17.10 -16.00
CA ASP A 132 -14.93 17.33 -14.64
C ASP A 132 -14.80 16.05 -13.79
N SER A 133 -13.61 15.46 -13.80
CA SER A 133 -13.32 14.31 -12.96
C SER A 133 -12.60 14.70 -11.69
N PHE A 134 -12.78 13.86 -10.67
CA PHE A 134 -11.99 13.86 -9.45
C PHE A 134 -10.48 13.97 -9.73
N TYR A 135 -10.02 13.22 -10.73
CA TYR A 135 -8.63 13.23 -11.18
C TYR A 135 -8.13 14.62 -11.56
N GLN A 136 -8.93 15.44 -12.28
CA GLN A 136 -8.49 16.79 -12.69
C GLN A 136 -8.15 17.69 -11.48
N ASN A 137 -8.84 17.53 -10.35
CA ASN A 137 -8.53 18.30 -9.14
C ASN A 137 -7.17 17.94 -8.54
N TYR A 138 -6.73 16.70 -8.70
CA TYR A 138 -5.52 16.16 -8.06
C TYR A 138 -4.51 15.58 -9.05
N GLN A 139 -4.61 15.96 -10.33
CA GLN A 139 -3.82 15.43 -11.43
C GLN A 139 -2.32 15.54 -11.14
N MET A 140 -1.86 16.72 -10.70
CA MET A 140 -0.43 16.94 -10.41
C MET A 140 0.12 15.95 -9.38
N SER A 141 -0.65 15.64 -8.33
CA SER A 141 -0.25 14.66 -7.33
C SER A 141 -0.30 13.23 -7.85
N ILE A 142 -1.37 12.87 -8.57
CA ILE A 142 -1.55 11.52 -9.09
C ILE A 142 -0.44 11.23 -10.10
N ASP A 143 -0.22 12.12 -11.08
CA ASP A 143 0.83 11.98 -12.09
C ASP A 143 2.22 11.92 -11.45
N HIS A 144 2.49 12.76 -10.46
CA HIS A 144 3.77 12.73 -9.75
C HIS A 144 4.02 11.35 -9.13
N VAL A 145 3.05 10.81 -8.39
CA VAL A 145 3.21 9.53 -7.69
C VAL A 145 3.28 8.37 -8.70
N VAL A 146 2.43 8.36 -9.72
CA VAL A 146 2.37 7.30 -10.74
C VAL A 146 3.67 7.27 -11.56
N VAL A 147 4.10 8.41 -12.09
CA VAL A 147 5.32 8.49 -12.91
C VAL A 147 6.57 8.23 -12.07
N SER A 148 6.61 8.68 -10.80
CA SER A 148 7.71 8.33 -9.88
C SER A 148 7.77 6.83 -9.60
N THR A 149 6.62 6.19 -9.41
CA THR A 149 6.52 4.73 -9.22
C THR A 149 7.01 3.99 -10.46
N LYS A 150 6.61 4.44 -11.66
CA LYS A 150 7.14 3.92 -12.93
C LYS A 150 8.66 4.06 -13.05
N ALA A 151 9.19 5.24 -12.70
CA ALA A 151 10.63 5.49 -12.74
C ALA A 151 11.39 4.56 -11.82
N HIS A 152 10.82 4.26 -10.65
CA HIS A 152 11.38 3.27 -9.74
C HIS A 152 11.38 1.87 -10.36
N LEU A 153 10.26 1.40 -10.91
CA LEU A 153 10.20 0.07 -11.53
C LEU A 153 11.17 -0.06 -12.71
N LEU A 154 11.31 0.98 -13.55
CA LEU A 154 12.29 1.01 -14.63
C LEU A 154 13.72 0.85 -14.09
N ALA A 155 14.08 1.57 -13.02
CA ALA A 155 15.39 1.44 -12.40
C ALA A 155 15.62 0.02 -11.84
N GLU A 156 14.64 -0.54 -11.14
CA GLU A 156 14.71 -1.90 -10.59
C GLU A 156 14.81 -2.98 -11.68
N THR A 157 14.25 -2.76 -12.88
CA THR A 157 14.39 -3.66 -14.02
C THR A 157 15.62 -3.38 -14.91
N GLY A 158 16.51 -2.47 -14.51
CA GLY A 158 17.74 -2.16 -15.23
C GLY A 158 17.60 -1.16 -16.38
N GLU A 159 16.45 -0.51 -16.52
CA GLU A 159 16.19 0.56 -17.49
C GLU A 159 16.47 1.95 -16.90
N GLU A 160 17.66 2.14 -16.34
CA GLU A 160 18.03 3.38 -15.62
C GLU A 160 17.96 4.63 -16.49
N GLU A 161 18.37 4.55 -17.76
CA GLU A 161 18.32 5.70 -18.68
C GLU A 161 16.87 6.17 -18.88
N SER A 162 15.96 5.23 -19.16
CA SER A 162 14.52 5.50 -19.26
C SER A 162 13.97 6.09 -17.97
N SER A 163 14.37 5.54 -16.81
CA SER A 163 14.00 6.06 -15.47
C SER A 163 14.39 7.53 -15.32
N GLN A 164 15.64 7.88 -15.62
CA GLN A 164 16.14 9.26 -15.51
C GLN A 164 15.43 10.21 -16.47
N GLN A 165 15.18 9.78 -17.71
CA GLN A 165 14.49 10.60 -18.71
C GLN A 165 13.05 10.94 -18.30
N ILE A 166 12.33 10.01 -17.66
CA ILE A 166 10.96 10.31 -17.21
C ILE A 166 10.92 11.18 -15.96
N VAL A 167 11.90 11.04 -15.07
CA VAL A 167 12.01 11.87 -13.85
C VAL A 167 12.19 13.34 -14.19
N GLN A 168 12.92 13.65 -15.26
CA GLN A 168 13.06 15.03 -15.76
C GLN A 168 11.74 15.68 -16.17
N LYS A 169 10.68 14.89 -16.41
CA LYS A 169 9.35 15.36 -16.80
C LYS A 169 8.39 15.49 -15.62
N ILE A 170 8.79 15.04 -14.43
CA ILE A 170 7.95 15.09 -13.24
C ILE A 170 7.96 16.52 -12.67
N ASN A 171 6.77 17.06 -12.42
CA ASN A 171 6.64 18.36 -11.78
C ASN A 171 7.20 18.31 -10.34
N PRO A 172 8.15 19.19 -9.97
CA PRO A 172 8.66 19.26 -8.61
C PRO A 172 7.56 19.63 -7.62
N ILE A 173 7.57 19.03 -6.43
CA ILE A 173 6.54 19.21 -5.39
C ILE A 173 6.37 20.69 -5.01
N GLN A 174 7.48 21.44 -5.00
CA GLN A 174 7.49 22.86 -4.67
C GLN A 174 6.61 23.68 -5.62
N THR A 175 6.51 23.26 -6.89
CA THR A 175 5.72 23.91 -7.95
C THR A 175 4.25 23.50 -7.95
N MET A 176 3.85 22.48 -7.18
CA MET A 176 2.46 22.04 -7.10
C MET A 176 1.57 23.12 -6.46
N THR A 177 0.33 23.21 -6.97
CA THR A 177 -0.75 24.03 -6.40
C THR A 177 -1.14 23.53 -5.00
N GLY A 178 -1.96 24.32 -4.28
CA GLY A 178 -2.54 23.89 -2.99
C GLY A 178 -3.26 22.55 -3.10
N LYS A 179 -4.10 22.41 -4.13
CA LYS A 179 -4.76 21.16 -4.56
C LYS A 179 -3.79 20.01 -4.76
N GLY A 180 -2.74 20.21 -5.56
CA GLY A 180 -1.73 19.16 -5.82
C GLY A 180 -1.02 18.72 -4.54
N LYS A 181 -0.66 19.66 -3.66
CA LYS A 181 -0.04 19.32 -2.36
C LYS A 181 -1.03 18.62 -1.42
N ALA A 182 -2.30 19.03 -1.41
CA ALA A 182 -3.36 18.40 -0.64
C ALA A 182 -3.55 16.93 -1.08
N GLY A 183 -3.69 16.71 -2.38
CA GLY A 183 -3.79 15.38 -2.97
C GLY A 183 -2.58 14.50 -2.63
N LEU A 184 -1.36 15.05 -2.68
CA LEU A 184 -0.15 14.30 -2.31
C LEU A 184 -0.15 13.86 -0.85
N PHE A 185 -0.50 14.76 0.09
CA PHE A 185 -0.62 14.40 1.51
C PHE A 185 -1.75 13.39 1.75
N ALA A 186 -2.88 13.54 1.06
CA ALA A 186 -3.99 12.61 1.14
C ALA A 186 -3.59 11.21 0.63
N MET A 187 -2.90 11.13 -0.51
CA MET A 187 -2.39 9.86 -1.06
C MET A 187 -1.44 9.17 -0.07
N LYS A 188 -0.51 9.93 0.51
CA LYS A 188 0.43 9.41 1.51
C LYS A 188 -0.29 8.94 2.79
N SER A 189 -1.31 9.69 3.25
CA SER A 189 -2.18 9.28 4.37
C SER A 189 -2.89 7.95 4.06
N ARG A 190 -3.47 7.81 2.86
CA ARG A 190 -4.13 6.58 2.42
C ARG A 190 -3.15 5.41 2.34
N PHE A 191 -1.93 5.63 1.88
CA PHE A 191 -0.91 4.61 1.80
C PHE A 191 -0.63 4.02 3.18
N TYR A 192 -0.41 4.87 4.19
CA TYR A 192 -0.19 4.38 5.55
C TYR A 192 -1.42 3.73 6.16
N HIS A 193 -2.62 4.20 5.81
CA HIS A 193 -3.86 3.57 6.26
C HIS A 193 -4.02 2.14 5.70
N VAL A 194 -3.78 1.94 4.41
CA VAL A 194 -3.95 0.64 3.74
C VAL A 194 -2.79 -0.32 4.10
N SER A 195 -1.55 0.15 4.08
CA SER A 195 -0.39 -0.69 4.38
C SER A 195 -0.22 -0.99 5.87
N MET A 196 -0.69 -0.10 6.74
CA MET A 196 -0.44 -0.12 8.19
C MET A 196 1.05 -0.18 8.56
N TYR A 197 1.93 0.28 7.68
CA TYR A 197 3.37 0.31 7.97
C TYR A 197 3.75 1.31 9.06
N ASP A 198 2.88 2.26 9.36
CA ASP A 198 3.20 3.33 10.28
C ASP A 198 2.06 3.61 11.25
N ALA A 199 2.37 4.38 12.29
CA ALA A 199 1.42 4.71 13.33
C ALA A 199 0.23 5.50 12.76
N GLU A 200 -0.97 5.25 13.31
CA GLU A 200 -2.20 5.98 12.97
C GLU A 200 -2.06 7.51 13.14
N SER A 201 -1.12 7.97 13.98
CA SER A 201 -0.80 9.38 14.15
C SER A 201 -0.26 10.04 12.87
N ILE A 202 0.50 9.31 12.05
CA ILE A 202 1.04 9.82 10.78
C ILE A 202 -0.10 9.99 9.77
N THR A 203 -1.02 9.03 9.71
CA THR A 203 -2.22 9.10 8.88
C THR A 203 -3.05 10.34 9.20
N GLU A 204 -3.26 10.64 10.50
CA GLU A 204 -3.95 11.86 10.95
C GLU A 204 -3.18 13.13 10.58
N GLU A 205 -1.87 13.20 10.89
CA GLU A 205 -1.05 14.39 10.61
C GLU A 205 -1.08 14.76 9.13
N LEU A 206 -0.93 13.77 8.25
CA LEU A 206 -0.98 13.98 6.80
C LEU A 206 -2.35 14.44 6.33
N MET A 207 -3.43 13.86 6.86
CA MET A 207 -4.77 14.31 6.49
C MET A 207 -5.06 15.73 6.99
N ARG A 208 -4.55 16.12 8.16
CA ARG A 208 -4.61 17.51 8.64
C ARG A 208 -3.85 18.46 7.71
N LYS A 209 -2.70 18.04 7.17
CA LYS A 209 -1.97 18.82 6.15
C LYS A 209 -2.77 18.96 4.86
N ALA A 210 -3.40 17.89 4.37
CA ALA A 210 -4.28 17.95 3.20
C ALA A 210 -5.44 18.94 3.43
N PHE A 211 -6.13 18.82 4.56
CA PHE A 211 -7.20 19.75 4.97
C PHE A 211 -6.72 21.20 5.11
N THR A 212 -5.51 21.43 5.62
CA THR A 212 -4.95 22.79 5.74
C THR A 212 -4.70 23.43 4.37
N MET A 213 -4.32 22.62 3.38
CA MET A 213 -4.12 23.11 2.01
C MET A 213 -5.43 23.41 1.29
N GLU A 214 -6.51 22.71 1.65
CA GLU A 214 -7.85 22.87 1.08
C GLU A 214 -8.94 22.73 2.16
N PRO A 215 -9.15 23.78 2.97
CA PRO A 215 -10.04 23.71 4.13
C PRO A 215 -11.52 23.63 3.75
N ASP A 216 -11.88 23.97 2.51
CA ASP A 216 -13.26 23.92 2.01
C ASP A 216 -13.59 22.61 1.28
N SER A 217 -12.63 21.69 1.18
CA SER A 217 -12.85 20.38 0.55
C SER A 217 -13.66 19.47 1.47
N ALA A 218 -14.91 19.20 1.10
CA ALA A 218 -15.78 18.26 1.80
C ALA A 218 -15.16 16.86 1.89
N GLU A 219 -14.40 16.45 0.88
CA GLU A 219 -13.69 15.17 0.90
C GLU A 219 -12.63 15.10 2.02
N TRP A 220 -11.81 16.15 2.16
CA TRP A 220 -10.79 16.21 3.20
C TRP A 220 -11.41 16.31 4.60
N MET A 221 -12.50 17.06 4.74
CA MET A 221 -13.27 17.09 5.98
C MET A 221 -13.77 15.70 6.37
N PHE A 222 -14.43 15.01 5.42
CA PHE A 222 -14.97 13.67 5.64
C PHE A 222 -13.87 12.66 6.01
N ASN A 223 -12.75 12.69 5.29
CA ASN A 223 -11.64 11.79 5.54
C ASN A 223 -10.95 12.04 6.88
N LEU A 224 -10.74 13.31 7.25
CA LEU A 224 -10.22 13.66 8.56
C LEU A 224 -11.16 13.22 9.67
N ALA A 225 -12.47 13.47 9.54
CA ALA A 225 -13.47 13.02 10.51
C ALA A 225 -13.48 11.49 10.67
N LYS A 226 -13.38 10.73 9.55
CA LYS A 226 -13.29 9.26 9.59
C LYS A 226 -12.04 8.79 10.35
N ILE A 227 -10.88 9.42 10.13
CA ILE A 227 -9.65 9.09 10.86
C ILE A 227 -9.81 9.38 12.36
N LEU A 228 -10.33 10.55 12.73
CA LEU A 228 -10.56 10.93 14.12
C LEU A 228 -11.53 9.96 14.83
N ARG A 229 -12.59 9.55 14.13
CA ARG A 229 -13.55 8.56 14.62
C ARG A 229 -12.88 7.21 14.90
N VAL A 230 -12.08 6.70 13.97
CA VAL A 230 -11.38 5.41 14.13
C VAL A 230 -10.45 5.46 15.33
N LYS A 231 -9.63 6.53 15.44
CA LYS A 231 -8.73 6.74 16.56
C LYS A 231 -9.48 6.78 17.90
N ARG A 232 -10.56 7.57 17.99
CA ARG A 232 -11.40 7.63 19.19
C ARG A 232 -11.96 6.25 19.56
N ARG A 233 -12.55 5.52 18.61
CA ARG A 233 -13.16 4.21 18.89
C ARG A 233 -12.14 3.16 19.35
N LYS A 234 -10.91 3.26 18.87
CA LYS A 234 -9.81 2.41 19.30
C LYS A 234 -9.32 2.76 20.71
N ASP A 235 -9.23 4.05 21.02
CA ASP A 235 -8.81 4.52 22.34
C ASP A 235 -9.86 4.23 23.42
N ASP A 236 -11.12 4.56 23.14
CA ASP A 236 -12.28 4.27 24.00
C ASP A 236 -13.59 4.48 23.21
N PRO A 237 -14.33 3.41 22.88
CA PRO A 237 -15.57 3.51 22.10
C PRO A 237 -16.70 4.23 22.85
N THR A 238 -16.60 4.39 24.17
CA THR A 238 -17.60 5.03 25.02
C THR A 238 -17.36 6.53 25.21
N LYS A 239 -16.20 7.05 24.79
CA LYS A 239 -15.91 8.49 24.84
C LYS A 239 -16.89 9.29 23.98
N GLU A 240 -17.32 10.42 24.54
CA GLU A 240 -18.09 11.44 23.82
C GLU A 240 -17.38 11.84 22.52
N ILE A 241 -18.17 12.13 21.49
CA ILE A 241 -17.67 12.52 20.17
C ILE A 241 -17.07 13.94 20.28
N PRO A 242 -15.78 14.15 19.95
CA PRO A 242 -15.17 15.46 19.97
C PRO A 242 -15.89 16.46 19.07
N LYS A 243 -15.98 17.72 19.50
CA LYS A 243 -16.60 18.80 18.72
C LYS A 243 -16.02 18.96 17.32
N GLU A 244 -14.72 18.68 17.15
CA GLU A 244 -14.06 18.71 15.85
C GLU A 244 -14.61 17.63 14.90
N GLU A 245 -14.74 16.36 15.37
CA GLU A 245 -15.32 15.26 14.57
C GLU A 245 -16.75 15.63 14.13
N VAL A 246 -17.57 16.14 15.05
CA VAL A 246 -18.95 16.56 14.76
C VAL A 246 -18.98 17.68 13.73
N LYS A 247 -18.22 18.75 13.95
CA LYS A 247 -18.22 19.92 13.07
C LYS A 247 -17.80 19.57 11.65
N LEU A 248 -16.75 18.76 11.48
CA LEU A 248 -16.31 18.32 10.16
C LEU A 248 -17.42 17.51 9.46
N MET A 249 -18.10 16.62 10.17
CA MET A 249 -19.20 15.83 9.59
C MET A 249 -20.43 16.68 9.26
N GLU A 250 -20.77 17.68 10.08
CA GLU A 250 -21.87 18.60 9.80
C GLU A 250 -21.60 19.44 8.55
N GLN A 251 -20.35 19.91 8.37
CA GLN A 251 -19.94 20.69 7.20
C GLN A 251 -19.95 19.88 5.90
N VAL A 252 -19.81 18.56 5.97
CA VAL A 252 -19.89 17.67 4.79
C VAL A 252 -21.34 17.48 4.30
N VAL A 253 -22.32 17.62 5.20
CA VAL A 253 -23.74 17.36 4.91
C VAL A 253 -24.51 18.65 4.58
N ALA A 254 -24.01 19.80 5.00
CA ALA A 254 -24.62 21.13 4.80
C ALA A 254 -24.47 21.64 3.36
#